data_AF-A0A951BRN8-F1
#
_entry.id   AF-A0A951BRN8-F1
#
_cell.length_a   1.000
_cell.length_b   1.000
_cell.length_c   1.000
_cell.angle_alpha   90.00
_cell.angle_beta   90.00
_cell.angle_gamma   90.00
#
_symmetry.space_group_name_H-M   'P 1'
#
loop_
_entity.id
_entity.type
_entity.pdbx_description
1 polymer ?
#
loop_
_entity_poly.entity_id
_entity_poly.type
_entity_poly.pdbx_seq_one_letter_code
_entity_poly.pdbx_strand_id
1 'polypeptide(L)'
;MLALVPGRLLRRAEDAPNTLILEPDADGFIARWRGKRREEPLGRFMADADGARALKTVLARRGRPSACVLRPLRPMLLERAVTLPLAAERDPERVLGYEMDRLTPFAADQVFWTWSIIERDRVRNRLQLRLSLVPKAELAGAIALLEQVGQAPTAVEARSPEGAPRIIRLHRAPTRSQQWQRRSVMVLGGACAVLAVVAAILPFLLQSLARQRVEAEIAALRPAVQQAEALRRQIAARAADTDVVAAESARTGDPLAVLAAVTEILPDDTYLTELTLSQRRLGLNGQSAAAARLIAALAADPSIRNPAFSAPVTHSDIGHGDLFAISAEIAP
;
A
#
# COMPACT_ATOMS: atom_id res chain seq x y z
N MET A 1 31.34 22.47 1.72
CA MET A 1 30.86 22.74 0.35
C MET A 1 30.20 24.12 0.28
N LEU A 2 30.97 25.19 0.48
CA LEU A 2 30.49 26.59 0.37
C LEU A 2 31.28 27.39 -0.68
N ALA A 3 31.99 26.69 -1.56
CA ALA A 3 32.69 27.27 -2.69
C ALA A 3 31.80 27.19 -3.93
N LEU A 4 30.81 28.08 -4.04
CA LEU A 4 30.12 28.47 -5.29
C LEU A 4 28.95 29.40 -4.96
N VAL A 5 29.24 30.62 -4.48
CA VAL A 5 28.29 31.73 -4.68
C VAL A 5 28.79 32.50 -5.90
N PRO A 6 28.18 32.30 -7.09
CA PRO A 6 28.65 32.93 -8.31
C PRO A 6 28.51 34.46 -8.23
N GLY A 7 29.51 35.18 -8.75
CA GLY A 7 29.56 36.65 -8.83
C GLY A 7 28.35 37.31 -9.53
N ARG A 8 27.50 36.53 -10.21
CA ARG A 8 26.23 36.98 -10.80
C ARG A 8 25.14 37.27 -9.75
N LEU A 9 25.24 36.69 -8.56
CA LEU A 9 24.34 37.00 -7.43
C LEU A 9 24.83 38.19 -6.58
N LEU A 10 26.09 38.62 -6.74
CA LEU A 10 26.62 39.85 -6.13
C LEU A 10 25.99 41.10 -6.77
N ARG A 11 25.82 41.13 -8.10
CA ARG A 11 25.11 42.22 -8.81
C ARG A 11 23.62 42.32 -8.48
N ARG A 12 22.97 41.21 -8.12
CA ARG A 12 21.50 41.21 -7.88
C ARG A 12 21.05 41.95 -6.63
N ALA A 13 21.95 42.23 -5.68
CA ALA A 13 21.66 43.08 -4.53
C ALA A 13 21.91 44.57 -4.81
N GLU A 14 22.83 44.89 -5.73
CA GLU A 14 22.92 46.25 -6.31
C GLU A 14 21.70 46.55 -7.20
N ASP A 15 21.17 45.53 -7.90
CA ASP A 15 20.07 45.63 -8.88
C ASP A 15 18.68 45.20 -8.37
N ALA A 16 18.49 45.00 -7.06
CA ALA A 16 17.18 44.62 -6.54
C ALA A 16 16.19 45.78 -6.73
N PRO A 17 15.16 45.64 -7.59
CA PRO A 17 14.17 46.70 -7.77
C PRO A 17 13.44 46.90 -6.44
N ASN A 18 13.37 48.15 -5.99
CA ASN A 18 12.67 48.59 -4.77
C ASN A 18 13.35 48.17 -3.46
N THR A 19 14.54 48.71 -3.22
CA THR A 19 15.28 48.53 -1.97
C THR A 19 15.13 49.75 -1.07
N LEU A 20 14.73 49.54 0.18
CA LEU A 20 14.70 50.58 1.21
C LEU A 20 16.07 50.64 1.90
N ILE A 21 16.70 51.80 1.88
CA ILE A 21 17.98 52.06 2.56
C ILE A 21 17.70 52.94 3.78
N LEU A 22 18.17 52.53 4.95
CA LEU A 22 18.13 53.35 6.16
C LEU A 22 19.54 53.74 6.56
N GLU A 23 19.80 55.05 6.59
CA GLU A 23 21.04 55.66 7.08
C GLU A 23 20.76 56.28 8.46
N PRO A 24 21.49 55.93 9.54
CA PRO A 24 21.35 56.64 10.80
C PRO A 24 21.80 58.10 10.65
N ASP A 25 21.10 59.01 11.32
CA ASP A 25 21.35 60.46 11.41
C ASP A 25 21.30 60.85 12.90
N ALA A 26 21.83 62.03 13.26
CA ALA A 26 22.07 62.41 14.66
C ALA A 26 20.87 62.20 15.61
N ASP A 27 19.64 62.42 15.13
CA ASP A 27 18.39 62.28 15.88
C ASP A 27 17.39 61.29 15.23
N GLY A 28 17.82 60.47 14.27
CA GLY A 28 16.89 59.61 13.52
C GLY A 28 17.52 58.78 12.40
N PHE A 29 16.76 58.58 11.33
CA PHE A 29 17.15 57.80 10.17
C PHE A 29 16.72 58.50 8.88
N ILE A 30 17.64 58.64 7.94
CA ILE A 30 17.33 59.03 6.56
C ILE A 30 16.91 57.77 5.82
N ALA A 31 15.65 57.70 5.41
CA ALA A 31 15.21 56.63 4.52
C ALA A 31 15.40 57.05 3.07
N ARG A 32 15.98 56.16 2.27
CA ARG A 32 16.17 56.31 0.83
C ARG A 32 15.54 55.14 0.10
N TRP A 33 14.89 55.40 -1.02
CA TRP A 33 14.39 54.38 -1.92
C TRP A 33 15.34 54.22 -3.08
N ARG A 34 15.94 53.03 -3.23
CA ARG A 34 16.72 52.68 -4.42
C ARG A 34 15.83 51.96 -5.42
N GLY A 35 15.54 52.64 -6.52
CA GLY A 35 14.93 52.04 -7.72
C GLY A 35 15.99 51.52 -8.69
N LYS A 36 15.58 51.09 -9.90
CA LYS A 36 16.48 50.52 -10.93
C LYS A 36 17.58 51.46 -11.44
N ARG A 37 17.47 52.78 -11.23
CA ARG A 37 18.39 53.79 -11.82
C ARG A 37 18.78 54.97 -10.90
N ARG A 38 18.14 55.15 -9.74
CA ARG A 38 18.41 56.30 -8.85
C ARG A 38 18.03 56.00 -7.39
N GLU A 39 18.77 56.61 -6.45
CA GLU A 39 18.39 56.70 -5.04
C GLU A 39 17.57 57.98 -4.83
N GLU A 40 16.35 57.85 -4.31
CA GLU A 40 15.48 58.98 -3.97
C GLU A 40 15.34 59.08 -2.43
N PRO A 41 15.55 60.26 -1.83
CA PRO A 41 15.29 60.45 -0.41
C PRO A 41 13.78 60.37 -0.12
N LEU A 42 13.37 59.45 0.75
CA LEU A 42 11.99 59.34 1.23
C LEU A 42 11.70 60.34 2.36
N GLY A 43 12.74 60.81 3.05
CA GLY A 43 12.66 61.77 4.15
C GLY A 43 13.54 61.38 5.33
N ARG A 44 13.55 62.24 6.35
CA ARG A 44 14.12 61.95 7.67
C ARG A 44 13.00 61.44 8.58
N PHE A 45 13.25 60.34 9.27
CA PHE A 45 12.33 59.70 10.19
C PHE A 45 12.99 59.65 11.56
N MET A 46 12.25 59.93 12.63
CA MET A 46 12.81 59.83 13.98
C MET A 46 12.96 58.35 14.38
N ALA A 47 13.87 58.07 15.31
CA ALA A 47 14.13 56.72 15.84
C ALA A 47 13.06 56.28 16.87
N ASP A 48 11.80 56.68 16.68
CA ASP A 48 10.70 56.49 17.61
C ASP A 48 9.46 55.87 16.93
N ALA A 49 8.41 55.64 17.72
CA ALA A 49 7.17 55.03 17.23
C ALA A 49 6.46 55.89 16.17
N ASP A 50 6.63 57.22 16.22
CA ASP A 50 6.01 58.14 15.27
C ASP A 50 6.78 58.17 13.95
N GLY A 51 8.10 58.07 13.98
CA GLY A 51 8.97 57.83 12.83
C GLY A 51 8.67 56.49 12.14
N ALA A 52 8.41 55.43 12.90
CA ALA A 52 7.98 54.15 12.35
C ALA A 52 6.60 54.24 11.67
N ARG A 53 5.63 54.96 12.25
CA ARG A 53 4.31 55.21 11.64
C ARG A 53 4.39 56.04 10.37
N ALA A 54 5.22 57.08 10.38
CA ALA A 54 5.48 57.91 9.21
C ALA A 54 6.10 57.08 8.08
N LEU A 55 7.11 56.26 8.39
CA LEU A 55 7.73 55.37 7.41
C LEU A 55 6.73 54.33 6.86
N LYS A 56 5.90 53.74 7.74
CA LYS A 56 4.85 52.79 7.33
C LYS A 56 3.83 53.43 6.38
N THR A 57 3.44 54.68 6.62
CA THR A 57 2.52 55.43 5.74
C THR A 57 3.14 55.66 4.36
N VAL A 58 4.43 56.03 4.32
CA VAL A 58 5.16 56.24 3.06
C VAL A 58 5.32 54.92 2.30
N LEU A 59 5.64 53.82 2.98
CA LEU A 59 5.73 52.48 2.38
C LEU A 59 4.38 51.96 1.90
N ALA A 60 3.28 52.28 2.59
CA ALA A 60 1.94 51.90 2.16
C ALA A 60 1.55 52.57 0.83
N ARG A 61 1.99 53.81 0.59
CA ARG A 61 1.75 54.55 -0.66
C ARG A 61 2.61 54.06 -1.84
N ARG A 62 3.82 53.58 -1.56
CA ARG A 62 4.81 53.22 -2.59
C ARG A 62 4.90 51.71 -2.88
N GLY A 63 4.45 50.87 -1.95
CA GLY A 63 4.51 49.41 -2.02
C GLY A 63 5.54 48.81 -1.06
N ARG A 64 5.40 47.52 -0.76
CA ARG A 64 6.33 46.80 0.14
C ARG A 64 7.72 46.68 -0.51
N PRO A 65 8.81 47.05 0.19
CA PRO A 65 10.16 46.91 -0.32
C PRO A 65 10.53 45.43 -0.48
N SER A 66 11.29 45.11 -1.52
CA SER A 66 11.80 43.76 -1.79
C SER A 66 13.00 43.40 -0.89
N ALA A 67 13.73 44.43 -0.44
CA ALA A 67 14.88 44.32 0.45
C ALA A 67 15.01 45.57 1.32
N CYS A 68 15.47 45.42 2.56
CA CYS A 68 15.82 46.52 3.44
C CYS A 68 17.32 46.48 3.74
N VAL A 69 18.02 47.57 3.46
CA VAL A 69 19.47 47.69 3.65
C VAL A 69 19.76 48.75 4.69
N LEU A 70 20.61 48.43 5.66
CA LEU A 70 21.07 49.40 6.65
C LEU A 70 22.43 49.95 6.23
N ARG A 71 22.60 51.27 6.20
CA ARG A 71 23.86 51.91 5.85
C ARG A 71 24.40 52.68 7.06
N PRO A 72 25.29 52.09 7.87
CA PRO A 72 25.83 52.75 9.05
C PRO A 72 26.67 53.99 8.68
N LEU A 73 26.89 54.90 9.63
CA LEU A 73 27.76 56.06 9.42
C LEU A 73 29.22 55.63 9.15
N ARG A 74 29.96 56.49 8.45
CA ARG A 74 31.31 56.23 7.92
C ARG A 74 32.35 55.63 8.88
N PRO A 75 32.41 55.95 10.20
CA PRO A 75 33.45 55.41 11.08
C PRO A 75 33.13 54.02 11.66
N MET A 76 31.98 53.42 11.33
CA MET A 76 31.45 52.28 12.09
C MET A 76 31.79 50.91 11.48
N LEU A 77 32.49 50.88 10.34
CA LEU A 77 33.01 49.65 9.74
C LEU A 77 34.42 49.40 10.26
N LEU A 78 34.59 48.32 11.03
CA LEU A 78 35.91 47.87 11.45
C LEU A 78 36.41 46.83 10.44
N GLU A 79 37.51 47.13 9.75
CA GLU A 79 38.20 46.18 8.88
C GLU A 79 39.52 45.75 9.51
N ARG A 80 39.76 44.44 9.58
CA ARG A 80 41.00 43.86 10.11
C ARG A 80 41.53 42.78 9.17
N ALA A 81 42.84 42.79 8.92
CA ALA A 81 43.50 41.70 8.23
C ALA A 81 43.78 40.56 9.21
N VAL A 82 43.34 39.35 8.86
CA VAL A 82 43.47 38.13 9.66
C VAL A 82 44.22 37.10 8.83
N THR A 83 45.24 36.48 9.42
CA THR A 83 45.99 35.40 8.76
C THR A 83 45.56 34.07 9.35
N LEU A 84 45.02 33.19 8.51
CA LEU A 84 44.62 31.83 8.86
C LEU A 84 45.52 30.81 8.13
N PRO A 85 45.65 29.57 8.64
CA PRO A 85 46.29 28.49 7.88
C PRO A 85 45.49 28.16 6.61
N LEU A 86 46.13 27.78 5.51
CA LEU A 86 45.44 27.46 4.25
C LEU A 86 44.39 26.35 4.41
N ALA A 87 44.57 25.44 5.38
CA ALA A 87 43.59 24.41 5.72
C ALA A 87 42.21 24.98 6.12
N ALA A 88 42.18 26.20 6.68
CA ALA A 88 40.96 26.90 7.04
C ALA A 88 40.16 27.40 5.82
N GLU A 89 40.71 27.33 4.59
CA GLU A 89 39.97 27.68 3.36
C GLU A 89 38.73 26.79 3.15
N ARG A 90 38.70 25.58 3.71
CA ARG A 90 37.53 24.68 3.62
C ARG A 90 36.30 25.21 4.36
N ASP A 91 36.52 25.92 5.45
CA ASP A 91 35.46 26.47 6.30
C ASP A 91 35.96 27.70 7.08
N PRO A 92 36.22 28.83 6.38
CA PRO A 92 36.76 30.03 7.00
C PRO A 92 35.72 30.69 7.94
N GLU A 93 34.43 30.50 7.68
CA GLU A 93 33.34 31.05 8.48
C GLU A 93 33.36 30.49 9.91
N ARG A 94 33.49 29.16 10.05
CA ARG A 94 33.57 28.53 11.37
C ARG A 94 34.82 28.92 12.15
N VAL A 95 35.97 29.03 11.48
CA VAL A 95 37.24 29.41 12.12
C VAL A 95 37.22 30.88 12.55
N LEU A 96 36.76 31.78 11.69
CA LEU A 96 36.60 33.20 12.03
C LEU A 96 35.56 33.40 13.14
N GLY A 97 34.49 32.62 13.18
CA GLY A 97 33.50 32.67 14.26
C GLY A 97 34.09 32.29 15.62
N TYR A 98 34.96 31.28 15.68
CA TYR A 98 35.63 30.86 16.93
C TYR A 98 36.74 31.82 17.38
N GLU A 99 37.48 32.39 16.42
CA GLU A 99 38.54 33.36 16.70
C GLU A 99 38.01 34.80 16.84
N MET A 100 36.70 35.04 16.69
CA MET A 100 36.12 36.40 16.69
C MET A 100 36.42 37.17 17.99
N ASP A 101 36.25 36.50 19.13
CA ASP A 101 36.46 37.04 20.48
C ASP A 101 37.95 37.34 20.77
N ARG A 102 38.86 36.71 20.01
CA ARG A 102 40.31 36.94 20.09
C ARG A 102 40.79 38.01 19.13
N LEU A 103 40.13 38.13 17.99
CA LEU A 103 40.50 39.05 16.92
C LEU A 103 39.87 40.44 17.12
N THR A 104 38.79 40.52 17.91
CA THR A 104 37.99 41.73 18.09
C THR A 104 37.44 41.77 19.53
N PRO A 105 37.18 42.96 20.09
CA PRO A 105 36.58 43.09 21.43
C PRO A 105 35.09 42.71 21.47
N PHE A 106 34.54 42.14 20.39
CA PHE A 106 33.13 41.80 20.26
C PHE A 106 32.96 40.31 20.01
N ALA A 107 31.91 39.74 20.59
CA ALA A 107 31.53 38.37 20.32
C ALA A 107 30.86 38.22 18.95
N ALA A 108 30.99 37.04 18.32
CA ALA A 108 30.45 36.77 16.98
C ALA A 108 28.92 36.97 16.86
N ASP A 109 28.20 36.89 17.98
CA ASP A 109 26.76 37.11 18.09
C ASP A 109 26.38 38.60 18.25
N GLN A 110 27.31 39.46 18.63
CA GLN A 110 27.10 40.90 18.84
C GLN A 110 27.50 41.75 17.62
N VAL A 111 28.09 41.14 16.60
CA VAL A 111 28.51 41.83 15.37
C VAL A 111 27.89 41.19 14.14
N PHE A 112 27.66 42.02 13.12
CA PHE A 112 27.49 41.53 11.75
C PHE A 112 28.83 41.57 11.06
N TRP A 113 29.24 40.44 10.48
CA TRP A 113 30.57 40.29 9.92
C TRP A 113 30.54 39.60 8.55
N THR A 114 31.51 39.92 7.72
CA THR A 114 31.78 39.28 6.44
C THR A 114 33.29 39.17 6.24
N TRP A 115 33.71 38.31 5.32
CA TRP A 115 35.12 38.14 5.00
C TRP A 115 35.36 38.14 3.49
N SER A 116 36.54 38.61 3.09
CA SER A 116 37.02 38.53 1.71
C SER A 116 38.48 38.09 1.70
N ILE A 117 38.87 37.28 0.72
CA ILE A 117 40.25 36.81 0.58
C ILE A 117 41.10 37.95 0.02
N ILE A 118 42.18 38.31 0.71
CA ILE A 118 43.18 39.26 0.23
C ILE A 118 44.21 38.49 -0.60
N GLU A 119 44.79 37.44 -0.02
CA GLU A 119 45.90 36.70 -0.63
C GLU A 119 45.89 35.22 -0.22
N ARG A 120 46.34 34.36 -1.13
CA ARG A 120 46.52 32.91 -0.90
C ARG A 120 47.99 32.56 -1.09
N ASP A 121 48.75 32.46 0.00
CA ASP A 121 50.15 32.03 -0.03
C ASP A 121 50.23 30.51 0.17
N ARG A 122 50.30 29.78 -0.95
CA ARG A 122 50.44 28.32 -0.96
C ARG A 122 51.82 27.83 -0.54
N VAL A 123 52.85 28.68 -0.66
CA VAL A 123 54.23 28.33 -0.30
C VAL A 123 54.40 28.35 1.20
N ARG A 124 53.85 29.37 1.87
CA ARG A 124 53.90 29.51 3.34
C ARG A 124 52.69 28.90 4.06
N ASN A 125 51.79 28.24 3.34
CA ASN A 125 50.57 27.63 3.87
C ASN A 125 49.67 28.61 4.64
N ARG A 126 49.57 29.86 4.17
CA ARG A 126 48.86 30.97 4.82
C ARG A 126 47.77 31.55 3.91
N LEU A 127 46.64 31.88 4.50
CA LEU A 127 45.49 32.53 3.89
C LEU A 127 45.28 33.87 4.57
N GLN A 128 45.42 34.97 3.82
CA GLN A 128 45.11 36.30 4.34
C GLN A 128 43.68 36.67 3.99
N LEU A 129 42.89 36.97 5.02
CA LEU A 129 41.50 37.38 4.92
C LEU A 129 41.35 38.80 5.44
N ARG A 130 40.48 39.58 4.81
CA ARG A 130 39.95 40.83 5.37
C ARG A 130 38.64 40.48 6.07
N LEU A 131 38.61 40.69 7.38
CA LEU A 131 37.41 40.61 8.18
C LEU A 131 36.81 42.02 8.27
N SER A 132 35.57 42.19 7.82
CA SER A 132 34.84 43.45 7.93
C SER A 132 33.64 43.23 8.85
N LEU A 133 33.52 44.03 9.91
CA LEU A 133 32.48 43.88 10.93
C LEU A 133 31.82 45.20 11.32
N VAL A 134 30.56 45.11 11.74
CA VAL A 134 29.74 46.22 12.22
C VAL A 134 29.01 45.77 13.50
N PRO A 135 29.15 46.48 14.63
CA PRO A 135 28.43 46.18 15.86
C PRO A 135 26.90 46.25 15.70
N LYS A 136 26.18 45.27 16.26
CA LYS A 136 24.71 45.24 16.22
C LYS A 136 24.08 46.37 17.03
N ALA A 137 24.73 46.80 18.12
CA ALA A 137 24.24 47.87 19.00
C ALA A 137 23.96 49.16 18.24
N GLU A 138 24.85 49.52 17.32
CA GLU A 138 24.75 50.71 16.48
C GLU A 138 23.62 50.64 15.45
N LEU A 139 23.22 49.43 15.09
CA LEU A 139 22.11 49.18 14.17
C LEU A 139 20.82 48.86 14.93
N ALA A 140 20.84 48.78 16.26
CA ALA A 140 19.71 48.34 17.08
C ALA A 140 18.48 49.24 16.90
N GLY A 141 18.67 50.57 16.86
CA GLY A 141 17.58 51.51 16.61
C GLY A 141 16.95 51.34 15.23
N ALA A 142 17.77 51.10 14.20
CA ALA A 142 17.30 50.88 12.83
C ALA A 142 16.56 49.54 12.69
N ILE A 143 17.06 48.50 13.38
CA ILE A 143 16.42 47.19 13.44
C ILE A 143 15.06 47.30 14.14
N ALA A 144 14.99 47.98 15.29
CA ALA A 144 13.75 48.19 16.03
C ALA A 144 12.71 48.95 15.21
N LEU A 145 13.13 49.98 14.47
CA LEU A 145 12.25 50.73 13.57
C LEU A 145 11.71 49.84 12.44
N LEU A 146 12.57 49.02 11.81
CA LEU A 146 12.14 48.07 10.78
C LEU A 146 11.16 47.03 11.33
N GLU A 147 11.41 46.49 12.53
CA GLU A 147 10.52 45.53 13.18
C GLU A 147 9.12 46.12 13.44
N GLN A 148 9.04 47.38 13.89
CA GLN A 148 7.76 48.09 14.08
C GLN A 148 7.00 48.29 12.76
N VAL A 149 7.72 48.44 11.66
CA VAL A 149 7.17 48.55 10.31
C VAL A 149 6.85 47.17 9.69
N GLY A 150 7.22 46.08 10.38
CA GLY A 150 7.00 44.70 9.93
C GLY A 150 7.96 44.25 8.83
N GLN A 151 9.14 44.87 8.75
CA GLN A 151 10.21 44.55 7.81
C GLN A 151 11.43 44.01 8.56
N ALA A 152 12.24 43.19 7.89
CA ALA A 152 13.49 42.66 8.44
C ALA A 152 14.69 43.20 7.65
N PRO A 153 15.81 43.55 8.33
CA PRO A 153 17.01 44.00 7.65
C PRO A 153 17.62 42.84 6.83
N THR A 154 17.87 43.08 5.55
CA THR A 154 18.33 42.11 4.56
C THR A 154 19.84 42.16 4.37
N ALA A 155 20.43 43.35 4.43
CA ALA A 155 21.87 43.54 4.34
C ALA A 155 22.30 44.82 5.06
N VAL A 156 23.58 44.91 5.36
CA VAL A 156 24.24 46.14 5.83
C VAL A 156 25.20 46.59 4.72
N GLU A 157 24.98 47.77 4.16
CA GLU A 157 25.88 48.43 3.21
C GLU A 157 26.79 49.38 3.97
N ALA A 158 28.03 48.98 4.25
CA ALA A 158 29.03 49.86 4.81
C ALA A 158 29.94 50.41 3.71
N ARG A 159 30.48 51.62 3.86
CA ARG A 159 31.50 52.14 2.94
C ARG A 159 32.87 52.00 3.60
N SER A 160 33.79 51.30 2.94
CA SER A 160 35.18 51.19 3.40
C SER A 160 35.86 52.58 3.33
N PRO A 161 36.90 52.84 4.16
CA PRO A 161 37.69 54.09 4.08
C PRO A 161 38.25 54.36 2.68
N GLU A 162 38.52 53.30 1.90
CA GLU A 162 38.98 53.35 0.50
C GLU A 162 37.85 53.70 -0.51
N GLY A 163 36.63 53.98 -0.02
CA GLY A 163 35.50 54.44 -0.84
C GLY A 163 34.65 53.34 -1.48
N ALA A 164 35.12 52.09 -1.48
CA ALA A 164 34.39 50.94 -2.01
C ALA A 164 33.20 50.53 -1.12
N PRO A 165 32.00 50.28 -1.67
CA PRO A 165 30.88 49.74 -0.90
C PRO A 165 31.13 48.28 -0.52
N ARG A 166 30.87 47.95 0.75
CA ARG A 166 30.93 46.60 1.33
C ARG A 166 29.53 46.19 1.78
N ILE A 167 29.04 45.09 1.23
CA ILE A 167 27.71 44.56 1.57
C ILE A 167 27.90 43.37 2.50
N ILE A 168 27.54 43.53 3.77
CA ILE A 168 27.42 42.44 4.74
C ILE A 168 26.00 41.90 4.65
N ARG A 169 25.82 40.71 4.08
CA ARG A 169 24.49 40.09 4.05
C ARG A 169 24.15 39.58 5.43
N LEU A 170 23.03 40.07 5.96
CA LEU A 170 22.48 39.51 7.17
C LEU A 170 21.82 38.21 6.77
N HIS A 171 22.46 37.08 7.12
CA HIS A 171 21.77 35.79 7.04
C HIS A 171 20.45 35.95 7.77
N ARG A 172 19.37 35.78 7.02
CA ARG A 172 17.97 35.97 7.44
C ARG A 172 17.79 35.38 8.84
N ALA A 173 17.76 36.24 9.87
CA ALA A 173 17.34 35.80 11.19
C ALA A 173 15.93 35.21 11.02
N PRO A 174 15.65 34.02 11.58
CA PRO A 174 14.39 33.33 11.36
C PRO A 174 13.25 34.21 11.89
N THR A 175 12.56 34.89 10.98
CA THR A 175 11.43 35.74 11.32
C THR A 175 10.32 34.87 11.91
N ARG A 176 9.53 35.46 12.82
CA ARG A 176 8.34 34.87 13.49
C ARG A 176 7.37 34.13 12.54
N SER A 177 7.39 34.46 11.25
CA SER A 177 6.70 33.74 10.17
C SER A 177 7.13 32.27 9.99
N GLN A 178 8.37 31.92 10.29
CA GLN A 178 8.90 30.55 10.14
C GLN A 178 8.34 29.61 11.22
N GLN A 179 8.06 30.12 12.43
CA GLN A 179 7.37 29.33 13.47
C GLN A 179 5.92 29.08 13.09
N TRP A 180 5.23 30.06 12.49
CA TRP A 180 3.85 29.88 12.03
C TRP A 180 3.79 28.95 10.81
N GLN A 181 4.74 29.05 9.89
CA GLN A 181 4.85 28.14 8.75
C GLN A 181 5.22 26.71 9.18
N ARG A 182 6.05 26.52 10.21
CA ARG A 182 6.29 25.20 10.83
C ARG A 182 5.04 24.64 11.50
N ARG A 183 4.26 25.47 12.21
CA ARG A 183 2.98 25.05 12.81
C ARG A 183 1.95 24.70 11.73
N SER A 184 1.83 25.51 10.69
CA SER A 184 0.94 25.22 9.55
C SER A 184 1.37 23.95 8.82
N VAL A 185 2.67 23.70 8.62
CA VAL A 185 3.16 22.44 8.03
C VAL A 185 2.94 21.24 8.96
N MET A 186 3.00 21.41 10.28
CA MET A 186 2.61 20.34 11.24
C MET A 186 1.11 20.07 11.23
N VAL A 187 0.26 21.11 11.16
CA VAL A 187 -1.19 20.95 11.08
C VAL A 187 -1.57 20.30 9.74
N LEU A 188 -0.97 20.74 8.64
CA LEU A 188 -1.18 20.16 7.32
C LEU A 188 -0.64 18.73 7.23
N GLY A 189 0.51 18.46 7.85
CA GLY A 189 1.08 17.11 7.98
C GLY A 189 0.18 16.19 8.81
N GLY A 190 -0.39 16.70 9.90
CA GLY A 190 -1.39 16.00 10.71
C GLY A 190 -2.66 15.71 9.92
N ALA A 191 -3.18 16.69 9.17
CA ALA A 191 -4.34 16.50 8.30
C ALA A 191 -4.07 15.47 7.19
N CYS A 192 -2.90 15.50 6.56
CA CYS A 192 -2.49 14.49 5.58
C CYS A 192 -2.34 13.10 6.21
N ALA A 193 -1.80 13.00 7.43
CA ALA A 193 -1.69 11.73 8.14
C ALA A 193 -3.07 11.16 8.47
N VAL A 194 -4.00 12.00 8.94
CA VAL A 194 -5.40 11.60 9.19
C VAL A 194 -6.07 11.15 7.90
N LEU A 195 -5.93 11.90 6.80
CA LEU A 195 -6.46 11.50 5.50
C LEU A 195 -5.86 10.19 4.99
N ALA A 196 -4.57 9.95 5.20
CA ALA A 196 -3.92 8.69 4.83
C ALA A 196 -4.46 7.51 5.65
N VAL A 197 -4.68 7.70 6.95
CA VAL A 197 -5.30 6.70 7.84
C VAL A 197 -6.74 6.42 7.41
N VAL A 198 -7.53 7.46 7.12
CA VAL A 198 -8.91 7.32 6.63
C VAL A 198 -8.92 6.57 5.29
N ALA A 199 -8.05 6.94 4.34
CA ALA A 199 -7.94 6.29 3.04
C ALA A 199 -7.51 4.81 3.14
N ALA A 200 -6.74 4.44 4.17
CA ALA A 200 -6.36 3.05 4.42
C ALA A 200 -7.49 2.22 5.09
N ILE A 201 -8.27 2.83 6.00
CA ILE A 201 -9.30 2.13 6.79
C ILE A 201 -10.63 2.00 6.03
N LEU A 202 -11.05 3.03 5.29
CA LEU A 202 -12.30 3.03 4.52
C LEU A 202 -12.49 1.81 3.58
N PRO A 203 -11.52 1.44 2.74
CA PRO A 203 -11.68 0.31 1.82
C PRO A 203 -11.81 -1.01 2.58
N PHE A 204 -11.17 -1.13 3.75
CA PHE A 204 -11.27 -2.33 4.57
C PHE A 204 -12.68 -2.50 5.18
N LEU A 205 -13.28 -1.40 5.65
CA LEU A 205 -14.67 -1.39 6.12
C LEU A 205 -15.66 -1.70 4.99
N LEU A 206 -15.51 -1.07 3.82
CA LEU A 206 -16.37 -1.34 2.66
C LEU A 206 -16.23 -2.78 2.14
N GLN A 207 -15.00 -3.32 2.11
CA GLN A 207 -14.75 -4.71 1.75
C GLN A 207 -15.36 -5.68 2.76
N SER A 208 -15.37 -5.35 4.05
CA SER A 208 -16.00 -6.19 5.08
C SER A 208 -17.50 -6.37 4.84
N LEU A 209 -18.20 -5.29 4.44
CA LEU A 209 -19.62 -5.34 4.08
C LEU A 209 -19.87 -6.07 2.76
N ALA A 210 -18.97 -5.93 1.78
CA ALA A 210 -19.07 -6.63 0.51
C ALA A 210 -18.87 -8.15 0.66
N ARG A 211 -17.95 -8.58 1.54
CA ARG A 211 -17.75 -10.02 1.85
C ARG A 211 -18.98 -10.63 2.49
N GLN A 212 -19.61 -9.94 3.43
CA GLN A 212 -20.85 -10.41 4.06
C GLN A 212 -21.98 -10.65 3.05
N ARG A 213 -22.06 -9.85 1.98
CA ARG A 213 -23.05 -10.03 0.91
C ARG A 213 -22.85 -11.32 0.12
N VAL A 214 -21.60 -11.62 -0.27
CA VAL A 214 -21.26 -12.84 -1.01
C VAL A 214 -21.45 -14.08 -0.13
N GLU A 215 -21.08 -13.98 1.15
CA GLU A 215 -21.20 -15.08 2.11
C GLU A 215 -22.66 -15.40 2.43
N ALA A 216 -23.52 -14.37 2.49
CA ALA A 216 -24.97 -14.54 2.61
C ALA A 216 -25.59 -15.20 1.37
N GLU A 217 -25.14 -14.85 0.16
CA GLU A 217 -25.62 -15.46 -1.08
C GLU A 217 -25.22 -16.93 -1.18
N ILE A 218 -23.98 -17.27 -0.82
CA ILE A 218 -23.52 -18.67 -0.72
C ILE A 218 -24.31 -19.44 0.34
N ALA A 219 -24.57 -18.83 1.50
CA ALA A 219 -25.36 -19.45 2.57
C ALA A 219 -26.80 -19.74 2.12
N ALA A 220 -27.39 -18.88 1.29
CA ALA A 220 -28.74 -19.07 0.76
C ALA A 220 -28.84 -20.22 -0.26
N LEU A 221 -27.75 -20.54 -0.99
CA LEU A 221 -27.71 -21.60 -2.00
C LEU A 221 -27.37 -22.99 -1.44
N ARG A 222 -26.73 -23.08 -0.27
CA ARG A 222 -26.41 -24.35 0.43
C ARG A 222 -27.61 -25.30 0.62
N PRO A 223 -28.80 -24.87 1.08
CA PRO A 223 -29.92 -25.79 1.29
C PRO A 223 -30.42 -26.43 -0.02
N ALA A 224 -30.39 -25.72 -1.14
CA ALA A 224 -30.79 -26.27 -2.44
C ALA A 224 -29.81 -27.34 -2.94
N VAL A 225 -28.50 -27.13 -2.74
CA VAL A 225 -27.47 -28.13 -3.08
C VAL A 225 -27.61 -29.39 -2.21
N GLN A 226 -27.89 -29.23 -0.91
CA GLN A 226 -28.11 -30.37 -0.02
C GLN A 226 -29.34 -31.19 -0.41
N GLN A 227 -30.42 -30.55 -0.86
CA GLN A 227 -31.60 -31.26 -1.36
C GLN A 227 -31.30 -32.03 -2.66
N ALA A 228 -30.54 -31.44 -3.58
CA ALA A 228 -30.13 -32.11 -4.82
C ALA A 228 -29.19 -33.28 -4.56
N GLU A 229 -28.26 -33.16 -3.61
CA GLU A 229 -27.40 -34.27 -3.19
C GLU A 229 -28.19 -35.39 -2.51
N ALA A 230 -29.14 -35.06 -1.64
CA ALA A 230 -29.99 -36.05 -0.99
C ALA A 230 -30.82 -36.83 -2.02
N LEU A 231 -31.38 -36.14 -3.02
CA LEU A 231 -32.13 -36.78 -4.11
C LEU A 231 -31.22 -37.67 -4.97
N ARG A 232 -30.01 -37.22 -5.31
CA ARG A 232 -29.01 -38.04 -6.02
C ARG A 232 -28.63 -39.30 -5.24
N ARG A 233 -28.45 -39.19 -3.92
CA ARG A 233 -28.18 -40.36 -3.06
C ARG A 233 -29.35 -41.33 -3.04
N GLN A 234 -30.59 -40.83 -3.00
CA GLN A 234 -31.78 -41.69 -3.07
C GLN A 234 -31.90 -42.41 -4.43
N ILE A 235 -31.61 -41.72 -5.54
CA ILE A 235 -31.61 -42.33 -6.88
C ILE A 235 -30.52 -43.40 -6.98
N ALA A 236 -29.30 -43.11 -6.50
CA ALA A 236 -28.20 -44.06 -6.52
C ALA A 236 -28.46 -45.29 -5.63
N ALA A 237 -29.08 -45.10 -4.45
CA ALA A 237 -29.46 -46.20 -3.56
C ALA A 237 -30.51 -47.11 -4.20
N ARG A 238 -31.54 -46.55 -4.85
CA ARG A 238 -32.56 -47.34 -5.56
C ARG A 238 -32.00 -48.10 -6.76
N ALA A 239 -31.06 -47.51 -7.49
CA ALA A 239 -30.39 -48.19 -8.61
C ALA A 239 -29.51 -49.36 -8.13
N ALA A 240 -28.83 -49.19 -6.99
CA ALA A 240 -28.03 -50.24 -6.38
C ALA A 240 -28.89 -51.44 -5.93
N ASP A 241 -30.09 -51.20 -5.38
CA ASP A 241 -31.02 -52.27 -5.00
C ASP A 241 -31.47 -53.12 -6.21
N THR A 242 -31.75 -52.49 -7.35
CA THR A 242 -32.13 -53.21 -8.58
C THR A 242 -30.97 -53.98 -9.20
N ASP A 243 -29.76 -53.44 -9.14
CA ASP A 243 -28.57 -54.11 -9.67
C ASP A 243 -28.17 -55.33 -8.82
N VAL A 244 -28.36 -55.29 -7.50
CA VAL A 244 -28.11 -56.43 -6.60
C VAL A 244 -29.11 -57.56 -6.88
N VAL A 245 -30.39 -57.25 -7.05
CA VAL A 245 -31.43 -58.24 -7.36
C VAL A 245 -31.21 -58.86 -8.75
N ALA A 246 -30.86 -58.05 -9.76
CA ALA A 246 -30.56 -58.55 -11.11
C ALA A 246 -29.30 -59.44 -11.12
N ALA A 247 -28.27 -59.09 -10.34
CA ALA A 247 -27.05 -59.87 -10.22
C ALA A 247 -27.24 -61.21 -9.48
N GLU A 248 -28.13 -61.28 -8.49
CA GLU A 248 -28.50 -62.55 -7.85
C GLU A 248 -29.35 -63.45 -8.74
N SER A 249 -30.34 -62.89 -9.45
CA SER A 249 -31.19 -63.65 -10.40
C SER A 249 -30.36 -64.26 -11.54
N ALA A 250 -29.34 -63.55 -12.04
CA ALA A 250 -28.42 -64.06 -13.05
C ALA A 250 -27.54 -65.24 -12.55
N ARG A 251 -27.23 -65.28 -11.25
CA ARG A 251 -26.43 -66.37 -10.65
C ARG A 251 -27.25 -67.63 -10.40
N THR A 252 -28.49 -67.48 -9.92
CA THR A 252 -29.32 -68.61 -9.48
C THR A 252 -30.17 -69.19 -10.62
N GLY A 253 -30.40 -68.42 -11.70
CA GLY A 253 -31.37 -68.73 -12.75
C GLY A 253 -32.76 -68.23 -12.33
N ASP A 254 -33.57 -67.76 -13.29
CA ASP A 254 -34.92 -67.26 -13.01
C ASP A 254 -35.86 -68.42 -12.65
N PRO A 255 -36.27 -68.57 -11.36
CA PRO A 255 -37.07 -69.70 -10.92
C PRO A 255 -38.47 -69.70 -11.55
N LEU A 256 -39.00 -68.53 -11.92
CA LEU A 256 -40.34 -68.43 -12.53
C LEU A 256 -40.30 -68.86 -14.00
N ALA A 257 -39.25 -68.49 -14.73
CA ALA A 257 -39.06 -68.94 -16.11
C ALA A 257 -38.85 -70.46 -16.18
N VAL A 258 -38.07 -71.02 -15.26
CA VAL A 258 -37.84 -72.46 -15.17
C VAL A 258 -39.13 -73.20 -14.82
N LEU A 259 -39.89 -72.71 -13.83
CA LEU A 259 -41.18 -73.30 -13.47
C LEU A 259 -42.13 -73.31 -14.66
N ALA A 260 -42.23 -72.19 -15.38
CA ALA A 260 -43.08 -72.07 -16.57
C ALA A 260 -42.68 -73.08 -17.67
N ALA A 261 -41.38 -73.18 -17.99
CA ALA A 261 -40.87 -74.11 -18.98
C ALA A 261 -41.15 -75.57 -18.60
N VAL A 262 -40.94 -75.94 -17.33
CA VAL A 262 -41.25 -77.28 -16.82
C VAL A 262 -42.75 -77.57 -16.93
N THR A 263 -43.62 -76.63 -16.56
CA THR A 263 -45.07 -76.83 -16.69
C THR A 263 -45.57 -76.93 -18.14
N GLU A 264 -44.87 -76.36 -19.10
CA GLU A 264 -45.23 -76.45 -20.52
C GLU A 264 -44.77 -77.77 -21.17
N ILE A 265 -43.65 -78.32 -20.71
CA ILE A 265 -43.07 -79.58 -21.23
C ILE A 265 -43.75 -80.81 -20.63
N LEU A 266 -44.24 -80.72 -19.39
CA LEU A 266 -44.83 -81.86 -18.70
C LEU A 266 -46.22 -82.22 -19.28
N PRO A 267 -46.46 -83.48 -19.66
CA PRO A 267 -47.78 -83.92 -20.10
C PRO A 267 -48.79 -83.97 -18.94
N ASP A 268 -50.07 -83.81 -19.26
CA ASP A 268 -51.18 -83.74 -18.29
C ASP A 268 -51.37 -85.00 -17.42
N ASP A 269 -50.71 -86.11 -17.78
CA ASP A 269 -50.68 -87.37 -17.05
C ASP A 269 -49.52 -87.47 -16.04
N THR A 270 -48.85 -86.36 -15.76
CA THR A 270 -47.67 -86.26 -14.90
C THR A 270 -47.88 -85.25 -13.77
N TYR A 271 -47.66 -85.68 -12.54
CA TYR A 271 -47.81 -84.86 -11.34
C TYR A 271 -46.47 -84.72 -10.61
N LEU A 272 -46.03 -83.48 -10.39
CA LEU A 272 -44.83 -83.18 -9.59
C LEU A 272 -45.19 -83.07 -8.12
N THR A 273 -44.40 -83.71 -7.26
CA THR A 273 -44.48 -83.58 -5.80
C THR A 273 -43.45 -82.59 -5.28
N GLU A 274 -42.30 -82.49 -5.94
CA GLU A 274 -41.22 -81.62 -5.54
C GLU A 274 -40.44 -81.10 -6.76
N LEU A 275 -40.19 -79.79 -6.77
CA LEU A 275 -39.32 -79.12 -7.73
C LEU A 275 -38.27 -78.35 -6.95
N THR A 276 -37.00 -78.71 -7.15
CA THR A 276 -35.86 -78.04 -6.49
C THR A 276 -34.99 -77.38 -7.54
N LEU A 277 -34.73 -76.08 -7.39
CA LEU A 277 -33.78 -75.35 -8.22
C LEU A 277 -32.62 -74.86 -7.34
N SER A 278 -31.42 -75.37 -7.57
CA SER A 278 -30.23 -74.98 -6.81
C SER A 278 -29.02 -74.89 -7.73
N GLN A 279 -28.42 -73.71 -7.82
CA GLN A 279 -27.20 -73.47 -8.63
C GLN A 279 -27.33 -73.99 -10.07
N ARG A 280 -28.48 -73.71 -10.72
CA ARG A 280 -28.84 -74.18 -12.08
C ARG A 280 -29.02 -75.70 -12.22
N ARG A 281 -29.07 -76.47 -11.14
CA ARG A 281 -29.55 -77.85 -11.17
C ARG A 281 -31.03 -77.88 -10.84
N LEU A 282 -31.79 -78.48 -11.75
CA LEU A 282 -33.21 -78.73 -11.63
C LEU A 282 -33.41 -80.18 -11.17
N GLY A 283 -34.06 -80.35 -10.02
CA GLY A 283 -34.54 -81.64 -9.52
C GLY A 283 -36.06 -81.70 -9.64
N LEU A 284 -36.58 -82.75 -10.24
CA LEU A 284 -38.01 -82.99 -10.45
C LEU A 284 -38.37 -84.36 -9.89
N ASN A 285 -39.22 -84.40 -8.86
CA ASN A 285 -39.73 -85.63 -8.29
C ASN A 285 -41.25 -85.68 -8.47
N GLY A 286 -41.76 -86.83 -8.88
CA GLY A 286 -43.19 -86.97 -9.14
C GLY A 286 -43.63 -88.36 -9.56
N GLN A 287 -44.85 -88.43 -10.08
CA GLN A 287 -45.47 -89.63 -10.63
C GLN A 287 -45.94 -89.36 -12.05
N SER A 288 -45.69 -90.30 -12.97
CA SER A 288 -46.08 -90.18 -14.38
C SER A 288 -46.58 -91.52 -14.90
N ALA A 289 -47.58 -91.51 -15.78
CA ALA A 289 -48.01 -92.72 -16.49
C ALA A 289 -46.92 -93.26 -17.45
N ALA A 290 -45.96 -92.43 -17.86
CA ALA A 290 -44.89 -92.80 -18.78
C ALA A 290 -43.55 -92.09 -18.45
N ALA A 291 -42.97 -92.39 -17.28
CA ALA A 291 -41.75 -91.74 -16.80
C ALA A 291 -40.58 -91.77 -17.80
N ALA A 292 -40.41 -92.87 -18.56
CA ALA A 292 -39.34 -93.01 -19.56
C ALA A 292 -39.43 -92.00 -20.71
N ARG A 293 -40.63 -91.46 -21.02
CA ARG A 293 -40.83 -90.48 -22.10
C ARG A 293 -40.49 -89.05 -21.64
N LEU A 294 -40.48 -88.79 -20.33
CA LEU A 294 -40.19 -87.46 -19.77
C LEU A 294 -38.75 -87.02 -20.02
N ILE A 295 -37.78 -87.94 -19.96
CA ILE A 295 -36.37 -87.61 -20.30
C ILE A 295 -36.26 -87.12 -21.74
N ALA A 296 -36.95 -87.77 -22.68
CA ALA A 296 -36.93 -87.39 -24.08
C ALA A 296 -37.64 -86.04 -24.33
N ALA A 297 -38.74 -85.78 -23.61
CA ALA A 297 -39.46 -84.50 -23.67
C ALA A 297 -38.62 -83.35 -23.09
N LEU A 298 -37.99 -83.55 -21.93
CA LEU A 298 -37.12 -82.57 -21.30
C LEU A 298 -35.83 -82.30 -22.10
N ALA A 299 -35.30 -83.32 -22.80
CA ALA A 299 -34.12 -83.16 -23.65
C ALA A 299 -34.42 -82.45 -24.98
N ALA A 300 -35.69 -82.35 -25.38
CA ALA A 300 -36.09 -81.65 -26.59
C ALA A 300 -36.06 -80.12 -26.44
N ASP A 301 -36.13 -79.62 -25.20
CA ASP A 301 -36.12 -78.19 -24.92
C ASP A 301 -34.67 -77.65 -24.78
N PRO A 302 -34.30 -76.59 -25.50
CA PRO A 302 -32.95 -76.03 -25.47
C PRO A 302 -32.55 -75.38 -24.13
N SER A 303 -33.51 -75.09 -23.25
CA SER A 303 -33.28 -74.52 -21.91
C SER A 303 -32.84 -75.57 -20.88
N ILE A 304 -33.07 -76.86 -21.14
CA ILE A 304 -32.76 -77.97 -20.24
C ILE A 304 -31.66 -78.85 -20.85
N ARG A 305 -30.63 -79.16 -20.06
CA ARG A 305 -29.49 -79.97 -20.47
C ARG A 305 -29.35 -81.20 -19.58
N ASN A 306 -28.94 -82.31 -20.20
CA ASN A 306 -28.61 -83.57 -19.52
C ASN A 306 -29.70 -84.09 -18.54
N PRO A 307 -30.97 -84.22 -18.94
CA PRO A 307 -31.97 -84.86 -18.07
C PRO A 307 -31.61 -86.33 -17.88
N ALA A 308 -31.51 -86.75 -16.62
CA ALA A 308 -31.22 -88.13 -16.24
C ALA A 308 -32.03 -88.53 -15.00
N PHE A 309 -32.35 -89.81 -14.88
CA PHE A 309 -32.96 -90.33 -13.66
C PHE A 309 -31.93 -90.31 -12.52
N SER A 310 -32.26 -89.60 -11.44
CA SER A 310 -31.45 -89.56 -10.22
C SER A 310 -31.76 -90.72 -9.26
N ALA A 311 -32.90 -91.40 -9.46
CA ALA A 311 -33.30 -92.61 -8.75
C ALA A 311 -33.95 -93.63 -9.71
N PRO A 312 -33.88 -94.94 -9.43
CA PRO A 312 -34.54 -95.96 -10.24
C PRO A 312 -36.06 -95.75 -10.26
N VAL A 313 -36.67 -95.93 -11.44
CA VAL A 313 -38.12 -95.79 -11.64
C VAL A 313 -38.83 -96.98 -10.99
N THR A 314 -39.73 -96.70 -10.04
CA THR A 314 -40.49 -97.73 -9.31
C THR A 314 -41.98 -97.59 -9.57
N HIS A 315 -42.68 -98.70 -9.80
CA HIS A 315 -44.13 -98.67 -9.98
C HIS A 315 -44.83 -98.40 -8.64
N SER A 316 -45.86 -97.54 -8.64
CA SER A 316 -46.64 -97.22 -7.45
C SER A 316 -47.84 -98.17 -7.32
N ASP A 317 -48.01 -98.82 -6.16
CA ASP A 317 -49.14 -99.73 -5.91
C ASP A 317 -50.46 -98.99 -5.57
N ILE A 318 -50.43 -97.67 -5.35
CA ILE A 318 -51.56 -96.86 -4.85
C ILE A 318 -52.16 -95.95 -5.95
N GLY A 319 -51.61 -96.00 -7.18
CA GLY A 319 -52.14 -95.28 -8.34
C GLY A 319 -51.46 -95.77 -9.62
N HIS A 320 -52.17 -95.75 -10.75
CA HIS A 320 -51.64 -96.24 -12.04
C HIS A 320 -50.54 -95.29 -12.58
N GLY A 321 -49.33 -95.35 -12.02
CA GLY A 321 -48.21 -94.53 -12.46
C GLY A 321 -46.87 -94.97 -11.88
N ASP A 322 -45.80 -94.53 -12.55
CA ASP A 322 -44.42 -94.78 -12.18
C ASP A 322 -43.86 -93.58 -11.41
N LEU A 323 -43.24 -93.84 -10.26
CA LEU A 323 -42.49 -92.84 -9.48
C LEU A 323 -41.17 -92.55 -10.17
N PHE A 324 -40.86 -91.28 -10.37
CA PHE A 324 -39.61 -90.84 -10.97
C PHE A 324 -38.95 -89.75 -10.14
N ALA A 325 -37.62 -89.74 -10.20
CA ALA A 325 -36.78 -88.64 -9.78
C ALA A 325 -35.84 -88.31 -10.96
N ILE A 326 -35.95 -87.11 -11.50
CA ILE A 326 -35.15 -86.63 -12.63
C ILE A 326 -34.29 -85.45 -12.15
N SER A 327 -33.02 -85.47 -12.51
CA SER A 327 -32.11 -84.34 -12.38
C SER A 327 -31.71 -83.83 -13.76
N ALA A 328 -31.70 -82.51 -13.94
CA ALA A 328 -31.25 -81.83 -15.15
C ALA A 328 -30.50 -80.54 -14.81
N GLU A 329 -29.80 -79.98 -15.78
CA GLU A 329 -29.09 -78.70 -15.65
C GLU A 329 -29.77 -77.65 -16.54
N ILE A 330 -29.93 -76.43 -16.04
CA ILE A 330 -30.51 -75.32 -16.81
C ILE A 330 -29.41 -74.60 -17.57
N ALA A 331 -29.64 -74.41 -18.87
CA ALA A 331 -28.77 -73.65 -19.74
C ALA A 331 -28.62 -72.19 -19.24
N PRO A 332 -27.44 -71.58 -19.39
CA PRO A 332 -27.15 -70.24 -18.88
C PRO A 332 -27.96 -69.12 -19.54
#